data_AF-A0A1I4UHT9-F1
#
_entry.id   AF-A0A1I4UHT9-F1
#
_cell.length_a   1.000
_cell.length_b   1.000
_cell.length_c   1.000
_cell.angle_alpha   90.00
_cell.angle_beta   90.00
_cell.angle_gamma   90.00
#
_symmetry.space_group_name_H-M   'P 1'
#
loop_
_entity.id
_entity.type
_entity.pdbx_description
1 polymer ?
#
loop_
_entity_poly.entity_id
_entity_poly.type
_entity_poly.pdbx_seq_one_letter_code
_entity_poly.pdbx_strand_id
1 'polypeptide(L)'
;MNDMWDELFEPPDPEDVLGDLYELAVAVFDLWRNGSEPAWVAWAWGVLTSAGLTAARTEYERGELVLRLAALRAFHREFCARAFGIGEPGEPDLDPDRVLGDHPRLHPVLLGVIAERRGLDLADGTGAGEIDFDVAVTTTALDRLVATEYRRVVPALLAGAGAAEVAAATWASSLDDVRYPLPGHEIRALTTTDVTPQARAAFDWVRSGARPG
;
A
#
# COMPACT_ATOMS: atom_id res chain seq x y z
N MET A 1 13.05 30.98 12.79
CA MET A 1 13.26 30.34 14.12
C MET A 1 12.38 29.09 14.19
N ASN A 2 12.67 28.05 13.40
CA ASN A 2 12.00 26.76 13.58
C ASN A 2 12.80 25.53 13.11
N ASP A 3 14.12 25.61 12.92
CA ASP A 3 14.91 24.48 12.39
C ASP A 3 15.56 23.60 13.47
N MET A 4 15.66 24.06 14.71
CA MET A 4 16.43 23.33 15.73
C MET A 4 15.67 22.15 16.37
N TRP A 5 14.35 22.04 16.10
CA TRP A 5 13.52 20.95 16.61
C TRP A 5 13.16 19.92 15.54
N ASP A 6 13.15 20.29 14.26
CA ASP A 6 12.97 19.35 13.14
C ASP A 6 14.21 18.43 12.98
N GLU A 7 15.40 18.88 13.39
CA GLU A 7 16.62 18.05 13.44
C GLU A 7 16.62 17.00 14.58
N LEU A 8 15.72 17.10 15.55
CA LEU A 8 15.66 16.19 16.72
C LEU A 8 14.65 15.05 16.56
N PHE A 9 13.82 15.07 15.52
CA PHE A 9 12.90 13.97 15.24
C PHE A 9 13.58 12.95 14.32
N GLU A 10 14.17 11.93 14.93
CA GLU A 10 14.59 10.75 14.18
C GLU A 10 13.32 9.98 13.78
N PRO A 11 13.03 9.84 12.47
CA PRO A 11 11.89 9.06 12.04
C PRO A 11 12.06 7.61 12.52
N PRO A 12 10.99 6.94 12.95
CA PRO A 12 11.10 5.59 13.47
C PRO A 12 11.63 4.66 12.37
N ASP A 13 12.47 3.70 12.78
CA ASP A 13 13.04 2.71 11.88
C ASP A 13 11.89 1.92 11.20
N PRO A 14 11.87 1.81 9.85
CA PRO A 14 10.90 0.98 9.15
C PRO A 14 10.79 -0.45 9.70
N GLU A 15 11.90 -1.05 10.14
CA GLU A 15 11.90 -2.39 10.76
C GLU A 15 11.09 -2.41 12.06
N ASP A 16 11.23 -1.38 12.89
CA ASP A 16 10.50 -1.28 14.17
C ASP A 16 9.00 -1.05 13.95
N VAL A 17 8.62 -0.27 12.93
CA VAL A 17 7.22 0.07 12.64
C VAL A 17 6.48 -1.10 11.98
N LEU A 18 7.14 -1.80 11.04
CA LEU A 18 6.53 -2.88 10.28
C LEU A 18 6.71 -4.24 10.96
N GLY A 19 7.71 -4.39 11.83
CA GLY A 19 8.06 -5.64 12.48
C GLY A 19 8.35 -6.74 11.45
N ASP A 20 7.69 -7.88 11.60
CA ASP A 20 7.86 -9.02 10.71
C ASP A 20 7.32 -8.83 9.29
N LEU A 21 6.55 -7.77 9.02
CA LEU A 21 6.12 -7.39 7.69
C LEU A 21 7.19 -6.61 6.91
N TYR A 22 8.30 -6.19 7.54
CA TYR A 22 9.33 -5.37 6.88
C TYR A 22 9.92 -6.04 5.63
N GLU A 23 10.38 -7.28 5.75
CA GLU A 23 10.93 -8.05 4.62
C GLU A 23 9.90 -8.22 3.49
N LEU A 24 8.64 -8.41 3.86
CA LEU A 24 7.55 -8.47 2.89
C LEU A 24 7.33 -7.13 2.21
N ALA A 25 7.36 -6.02 2.96
CA ALA A 25 7.24 -4.67 2.41
C ALA A 25 8.36 -4.38 1.41
N VAL A 26 9.62 -4.69 1.75
CA VAL A 26 10.76 -4.54 0.84
C VAL A 26 10.56 -5.34 -0.45
N ALA A 27 10.10 -6.59 -0.34
CA ALA A 27 9.91 -7.46 -1.52
C ALA A 27 8.76 -7.01 -2.44
N VAL A 28 7.69 -6.44 -1.88
CA VAL A 28 6.50 -6.07 -2.66
C VAL A 28 6.56 -4.63 -3.18
N PHE A 29 7.28 -3.72 -2.50
CA PHE A 29 7.49 -2.32 -2.93
C PHE A 29 8.82 -2.11 -3.66
N ASP A 30 9.24 -3.05 -4.51
CA ASP A 30 10.47 -2.95 -5.33
C ASP A 30 10.16 -2.30 -6.69
N LEU A 31 9.58 -1.10 -6.71
CA LEU A 31 9.30 -0.37 -7.97
C LEU A 31 10.46 0.54 -8.36
N TRP A 32 11.16 1.10 -7.38
CA TRP A 32 12.33 1.96 -7.58
C TRP A 32 13.54 1.42 -6.82
N ARG A 33 14.55 0.96 -7.57
CA ARG A 33 15.73 0.22 -7.05
C ARG A 33 16.55 0.94 -5.96
N ASN A 34 16.33 2.24 -5.75
CA ASN A 34 16.95 3.07 -4.70
C ASN A 34 15.93 3.97 -3.96
N GLY A 35 14.63 3.79 -4.19
CA GLY A 35 13.61 4.66 -3.64
C GLY A 35 13.49 4.54 -2.13
N SER A 36 12.97 5.58 -1.50
CA SER A 36 12.64 5.62 -0.07
C SER A 36 11.31 4.89 0.24
N GLU A 37 10.94 3.88 -0.57
CA GLU A 37 9.67 3.15 -0.47
C GLU A 37 9.49 2.47 0.89
N PRO A 38 10.49 1.77 1.48
CA PRO A 38 10.32 1.19 2.83
C PRO A 38 10.03 2.24 3.90
N ALA A 39 10.67 3.42 3.82
CA ALA A 39 10.42 4.52 4.74
C ALA A 39 9.02 5.13 4.54
N TRP A 40 8.57 5.26 3.29
CA TRP A 40 7.21 5.68 2.98
C TRP A 40 6.17 4.67 3.49
N VAL A 41 6.41 3.37 3.30
CA VAL A 41 5.51 2.31 3.78
C VAL A 41 5.41 2.35 5.30
N ALA A 42 6.54 2.48 6.01
CA ALA A 42 6.55 2.60 7.46
C ALA A 42 5.76 3.81 7.95
N TRP A 43 5.94 4.98 7.32
CA TRP A 43 5.14 6.16 7.63
C TRP A 43 3.64 5.94 7.39
N ALA A 44 3.25 5.42 6.22
CA ALA A 44 1.86 5.12 5.89
C ALA A 44 1.26 4.10 6.86
N TRP A 45 2.04 3.09 7.25
CA TRP A 45 1.67 2.10 8.26
C TRP A 45 1.46 2.73 9.63
N GLY A 46 2.29 3.69 10.02
CA GLY A 46 2.10 4.49 11.25
C GLY A 46 0.80 5.30 11.24
N VAL A 47 0.42 5.87 10.10
CA VAL A 47 -0.88 6.55 9.93
C VAL A 47 -2.04 5.55 10.10
N LEU A 48 -1.96 4.38 9.47
CA LEU A 48 -2.96 3.31 9.62
C LEU A 48 -3.01 2.73 11.03
N THR A 49 -1.87 2.71 11.74
CA THR A 49 -1.78 2.28 13.14
C THR A 49 -2.55 3.22 14.05
N SER A 50 -2.41 4.53 13.83
CA SER A 50 -3.18 5.56 14.53
C SER A 50 -4.69 5.44 14.25
N ALA A 51 -5.08 4.90 13.09
CA ALA A 51 -6.46 4.57 12.74
C ALA A 51 -6.93 3.19 13.26
N GLY A 52 -6.08 2.43 13.95
CA GLY A 52 -6.39 1.12 14.52
C GLY A 52 -6.46 -0.03 13.50
N LEU A 53 -5.85 0.11 12.32
CA LEU A 53 -5.95 -0.86 11.22
C LEU A 53 -4.78 -1.86 11.14
N THR A 54 -3.75 -1.71 11.98
CA THR A 54 -2.51 -2.50 11.92
C THR A 54 -2.30 -3.45 13.10
N ALA A 55 -3.28 -3.55 14.00
CA ALA A 55 -3.22 -4.48 15.13
C ALA A 55 -3.74 -5.87 14.72
N ALA A 56 -3.02 -6.92 15.10
CA ALA A 56 -3.47 -8.30 14.98
C ALA A 56 -3.29 -9.05 16.30
N ARG A 57 -4.27 -9.86 16.67
CA ARG A 57 -4.25 -10.76 17.84
C ARG A 57 -4.42 -12.23 17.44
N THR A 58 -4.81 -12.47 16.20
CA THR A 58 -5.05 -13.78 15.62
C THR A 58 -4.36 -13.91 14.27
N GLU A 59 -4.11 -15.15 13.85
CA GLU A 59 -3.54 -15.41 12.52
C GLU A 59 -4.46 -14.90 11.39
N TYR A 60 -5.77 -14.93 11.61
CA TYR A 60 -6.73 -14.34 10.68
C TYR A 60 -6.52 -12.83 10.50
N GLU A 61 -6.45 -12.08 11.59
CA GLU A 61 -6.21 -10.63 11.56
C GLU A 61 -4.82 -10.31 10.97
N ARG A 62 -3.82 -11.16 11.24
CA ARG A 62 -2.50 -11.06 10.63
C ARG A 62 -2.55 -11.22 9.11
N GLY A 63 -3.32 -12.19 8.60
CA GLY A 63 -3.56 -12.32 7.16
C GLY A 63 -4.22 -11.06 6.57
N GLU A 64 -5.11 -10.40 7.32
CA GLU A 64 -5.65 -9.10 6.92
C GLU A 64 -4.58 -7.99 6.89
N LEU A 65 -3.59 -8.02 7.78
CA LEU A 65 -2.46 -7.07 7.72
C LEU A 65 -1.68 -7.21 6.41
N VAL A 66 -1.39 -8.44 5.99
CA VAL A 66 -0.72 -8.68 4.69
C VAL A 66 -1.54 -8.11 3.53
N LEU A 67 -2.86 -8.29 3.55
CA LEU A 67 -3.76 -7.71 2.53
C LEU A 67 -3.79 -6.18 2.57
N ARG A 68 -3.69 -5.56 3.76
CA ARG A 68 -3.60 -4.09 3.91
C ARG A 68 -2.28 -3.55 3.38
N LEU A 69 -1.18 -4.27 3.59
CA LEU A 69 0.11 -3.93 3.01
C LEU A 69 0.08 -4.01 1.47
N ALA A 70 -0.50 -5.08 0.93
CA ALA A 70 -0.74 -5.19 -0.52
C ALA A 70 -1.68 -4.10 -1.05
N ALA A 71 -2.67 -3.63 -0.28
CA ALA A 71 -3.51 -2.50 -0.65
C ALA A 71 -2.76 -1.17 -0.67
N LEU A 72 -1.82 -0.93 0.27
CA LEU A 72 -0.90 0.21 0.20
C LEU A 72 -0.04 0.15 -1.05
N ARG A 73 0.45 -1.04 -1.42
CA ARG A 73 1.22 -1.23 -2.66
C ARG A 73 0.39 -0.92 -3.88
N ALA A 74 -0.85 -1.41 -3.93
CA ALA A 74 -1.76 -1.10 -5.02
C ALA A 74 -1.99 0.41 -5.16
N PHE A 75 -2.14 1.14 -4.05
CA PHE A 75 -2.24 2.60 -4.06
C PHE A 75 -0.96 3.27 -4.58
N HIS A 76 0.20 2.86 -4.08
CA HIS A 76 1.49 3.41 -4.48
C HIS A 76 1.77 3.18 -5.97
N ARG A 77 1.57 1.95 -6.46
CA ARG A 77 1.73 1.59 -7.88
C ARG A 77 0.78 2.38 -8.78
N GLU A 78 -0.49 2.52 -8.39
CA GLU A 78 -1.46 3.35 -9.12
C GLU A 78 -1.02 4.83 -9.19
N PHE A 79 -0.48 5.35 -8.08
CA PHE A 79 0.09 6.70 -8.05
C PHE A 79 1.27 6.81 -9.02
N CYS A 80 2.22 5.87 -8.97
CA CYS A 80 3.40 5.87 -9.84
C CYS A 80 3.04 5.71 -11.33
N ALA A 81 2.06 4.88 -11.66
CA ALA A 81 1.54 4.75 -13.02
C ALA A 81 0.98 6.09 -13.53
N ARG A 82 0.20 6.78 -12.71
CA ARG A 82 -0.38 8.10 -13.06
C ARG A 82 0.66 9.21 -13.11
N ALA A 83 1.59 9.24 -12.18
CA ALA A 83 2.55 10.33 -12.00
C ALA A 83 3.76 10.22 -12.94
N PHE A 84 4.25 8.99 -13.15
CA PHE A 84 5.52 8.70 -13.82
C PHE A 84 5.37 7.81 -15.06
N GLY A 85 4.18 7.27 -15.34
CA GLY A 85 3.96 6.36 -16.47
C GLY A 85 4.58 4.98 -16.27
N ILE A 86 4.77 4.55 -15.03
CA ILE A 86 5.33 3.24 -14.69
C ILE A 86 4.18 2.25 -14.46
N GLY A 87 3.94 1.41 -15.47
CA GLY A 87 2.78 0.52 -15.51
C GLY A 87 1.49 1.22 -15.99
N GLU A 88 0.38 0.51 -15.93
CA GLU A 88 -0.93 0.99 -16.40
C GLU A 88 -1.92 1.16 -15.23
N PRO A 89 -2.54 2.34 -15.07
CA PRO A 89 -3.56 2.57 -14.03
C PRO A 89 -4.71 1.54 -14.09
N GLY A 90 -5.17 1.08 -12.93
CA GLY A 90 -6.28 0.13 -12.78
C GLY A 90 -5.91 -1.35 -12.98
N GLU A 91 -4.70 -1.66 -13.43
CA GLU A 91 -4.27 -3.05 -13.63
C GLU A 91 -3.75 -3.70 -12.32
N PRO A 92 -4.25 -4.88 -11.93
CA PRO A 92 -3.61 -5.65 -10.87
C PRO A 92 -2.25 -6.17 -11.36
N ASP A 93 -1.20 -5.88 -10.60
CA ASP A 93 0.19 -6.24 -10.94
C ASP A 93 0.92 -6.69 -9.67
N LEU A 94 0.24 -7.52 -8.88
CA LEU A 94 0.78 -8.10 -7.67
C LEU A 94 1.03 -9.58 -7.93
N ASP A 95 2.30 -9.93 -8.07
CA ASP A 95 2.72 -11.33 -8.17
C ASP A 95 2.31 -12.09 -6.88
N PRO A 96 1.41 -13.09 -6.96
CA PRO A 96 0.98 -13.84 -5.80
C PRO A 96 2.14 -14.49 -5.06
N ASP A 97 3.22 -14.90 -5.75
CA ASP A 97 4.36 -15.57 -5.13
C ASP A 97 5.17 -14.64 -4.21
N ARG A 98 5.03 -13.31 -4.37
CA ARG A 98 5.64 -12.33 -3.45
C ARG A 98 4.84 -12.16 -2.16
N VAL A 99 3.54 -12.43 -2.18
CA VAL A 99 2.61 -12.17 -1.07
C VAL A 99 2.18 -13.44 -0.35
N LEU A 100 2.15 -14.55 -1.08
CA LEU A 100 1.72 -15.84 -0.58
C LEU A 100 2.92 -16.70 -0.21
N GLY A 101 2.71 -17.55 0.80
CA GLY A 101 3.73 -18.49 1.28
C GLY A 101 3.70 -18.63 2.80
N ASP A 102 4.82 -19.10 3.34
CA ASP A 102 5.02 -19.21 4.77
C ASP A 102 5.18 -17.83 5.42
N HIS A 103 4.91 -17.78 6.72
CA HIS A 103 5.16 -16.61 7.56
C HIS A 103 6.51 -15.95 7.22
N PRO A 104 6.56 -14.61 7.05
CA PRO A 104 5.53 -13.61 7.36
C PRO A 104 4.49 -13.36 6.26
N ARG A 105 4.53 -14.12 5.16
CA ARG A 105 3.60 -14.03 4.03
C ARG A 105 2.21 -14.58 4.38
N LEU A 106 1.24 -14.35 3.50
CA LEU A 106 -0.11 -14.87 3.65
C LEU A 106 -0.17 -16.32 3.19
N HIS A 107 -0.44 -17.24 4.11
CA HIS A 107 -0.59 -18.64 3.77
C HIS A 107 -1.78 -18.83 2.79
N PRO A 108 -1.64 -19.60 1.68
CA PRO A 108 -2.70 -19.77 0.69
C PRO A 108 -4.04 -20.30 1.25
N VAL A 109 -3.99 -21.22 2.21
CA VAL A 109 -5.20 -21.70 2.90
C VAL A 109 -5.91 -20.57 3.65
N LEU A 110 -5.16 -19.66 4.26
CA LEU A 110 -5.74 -18.52 4.97
C LEU A 110 -6.37 -17.51 4.00
N LEU A 111 -5.77 -17.30 2.81
CA LEU A 111 -6.38 -16.53 1.73
C LEU A 111 -7.77 -17.07 1.39
N GLY A 112 -7.91 -18.39 1.22
CA GLY A 112 -9.20 -19.05 0.97
C GLY A 112 -10.21 -18.84 2.10
N VAL A 113 -9.79 -18.99 3.36
CA VAL A 113 -10.64 -18.73 4.54
C VAL A 113 -11.10 -17.27 4.61
N ILE A 114 -10.22 -16.31 4.31
CA ILE A 114 -10.57 -14.89 4.28
C ILE A 114 -11.55 -14.61 3.15
N ALA A 115 -11.33 -15.19 1.96
CA ALA A 115 -12.22 -15.04 0.80
C ALA A 115 -13.63 -15.56 1.09
N GLU A 116 -13.74 -16.78 1.63
CA GLU A 116 -15.02 -17.40 1.99
C GLU A 116 -15.76 -16.56 3.05
N ARG A 117 -15.08 -16.14 4.12
CA ARG A 117 -15.69 -15.31 5.18
C ARG A 117 -16.18 -13.96 4.68
N ARG A 118 -15.57 -13.42 3.62
CA ARG A 118 -15.99 -12.17 2.98
C ARG A 118 -16.99 -12.37 1.86
N GLY A 119 -17.46 -13.62 1.65
CA GLY A 119 -18.45 -13.95 0.64
C GLY A 119 -17.97 -13.74 -0.79
N LEU A 120 -16.65 -13.89 -1.04
CA LEU A 120 -16.14 -13.82 -2.40
C LEU A 120 -16.51 -15.10 -3.15
N ASP A 121 -17.30 -14.93 -4.21
CA ASP A 121 -17.57 -16.00 -5.16
C ASP A 121 -16.34 -16.19 -6.06
N LEU A 122 -15.57 -17.22 -5.76
CA LEU A 122 -14.39 -17.65 -6.51
C LEU A 122 -14.69 -18.83 -7.45
N ALA A 123 -15.95 -19.24 -7.56
CA ALA A 123 -16.35 -20.30 -8.47
C ALA A 123 -16.33 -19.76 -9.91
N ASP A 124 -15.17 -19.82 -10.55
CA ASP A 124 -15.14 -19.78 -12.01
C ASP A 124 -15.96 -20.97 -12.52
N GLY A 125 -16.97 -20.66 -13.33
CA GLY A 125 -18.05 -21.60 -13.63
C GLY A 125 -17.61 -22.83 -14.40
N THR A 126 -17.19 -23.88 -13.71
CA THR A 126 -17.17 -25.25 -14.22
C THR A 126 -17.45 -26.26 -13.11
N GLY A 127 -18.74 -26.60 -12.94
CA GLY A 127 -19.15 -27.88 -12.37
C GLY A 127 -19.02 -28.02 -10.85
N ALA A 128 -20.03 -28.64 -10.24
CA ALA A 128 -19.94 -29.11 -8.87
C ALA A 128 -18.85 -30.19 -8.77
N GLY A 129 -17.68 -29.85 -8.24
CA GLY A 129 -16.62 -30.80 -7.95
C GLY A 129 -15.27 -30.11 -7.82
N GLU A 130 -14.83 -29.92 -6.58
CA GLU A 130 -13.46 -29.51 -6.18
C GLU A 130 -12.99 -28.17 -6.75
N ILE A 131 -12.97 -27.14 -5.89
CA ILE A 131 -12.18 -25.93 -6.17
C ILE A 131 -10.72 -26.37 -6.21
N ASP A 132 -10.19 -26.60 -7.41
CA ASP A 132 -8.74 -26.64 -7.59
C ASP A 132 -8.26 -25.20 -7.39
N PHE A 133 -7.60 -24.93 -6.26
CA PHE A 133 -6.94 -23.64 -6.01
C PHE A 133 -5.73 -23.58 -6.96
N ASP A 134 -5.99 -23.40 -8.24
CA ASP A 134 -4.97 -23.12 -9.22
C ASP A 134 -4.45 -21.68 -9.04
N VAL A 135 -3.42 -21.34 -9.81
CA VAL A 135 -2.80 -20.03 -9.78
C VAL A 135 -3.81 -18.93 -10.15
N ALA A 136 -4.76 -19.20 -11.05
CA ALA A 136 -5.74 -18.21 -11.52
C ALA A 136 -6.79 -17.87 -10.46
N VAL A 137 -7.34 -18.87 -9.78
CA VAL A 137 -8.27 -18.70 -8.65
C VAL A 137 -7.59 -17.96 -7.50
N THR A 138 -6.34 -18.32 -7.21
CA THR A 138 -5.53 -17.70 -6.16
C THR A 138 -5.27 -16.22 -6.45
N THR A 139 -4.84 -15.88 -7.67
CA THR A 139 -4.65 -14.50 -8.12
C THR A 139 -5.95 -13.71 -8.03
N THR A 140 -7.06 -14.27 -8.53
CA THR A 140 -8.37 -13.62 -8.49
C THR A 140 -8.84 -13.34 -7.07
N ALA A 141 -8.64 -14.31 -6.16
CA ALA A 141 -8.97 -14.14 -4.75
C ALA A 141 -8.14 -13.03 -4.11
N LEU A 142 -6.82 -13.04 -4.35
CA LEU A 142 -5.91 -12.01 -3.86
C LEU A 142 -6.32 -10.62 -4.35
N ASP A 143 -6.54 -10.45 -5.66
CA ASP A 143 -6.92 -9.16 -6.25
C ASP A 143 -8.22 -8.62 -5.67
N ARG A 144 -9.25 -9.45 -5.54
CA ARG A 144 -10.55 -9.05 -4.96
C ARG A 144 -10.44 -8.69 -3.48
N LEU A 145 -9.61 -9.40 -2.72
CA LEU A 145 -9.35 -9.12 -1.32
C LEU A 145 -8.55 -7.82 -1.14
N VAL A 146 -7.52 -7.62 -1.95
CA VAL A 146 -6.72 -6.38 -1.97
C VAL A 146 -7.59 -5.20 -2.36
N ALA A 147 -8.44 -5.31 -3.39
CA ALA A 147 -9.40 -4.27 -3.76
C ALA A 147 -10.39 -3.95 -2.63
N THR A 148 -10.74 -4.94 -1.81
CA THR A 148 -11.59 -4.73 -0.64
C THR A 148 -10.85 -4.01 0.49
N GLU A 149 -9.60 -4.37 0.77
CA GLU A 149 -8.77 -3.63 1.72
C GLU A 149 -8.43 -2.22 1.23
N TYR A 150 -8.22 -2.03 -0.07
CA TYR A 150 -7.97 -0.71 -0.67
C TYR A 150 -9.06 0.29 -0.30
N ARG A 151 -10.33 -0.14 -0.38
CA ARG A 151 -11.51 0.67 0.00
C ARG A 151 -11.57 1.02 1.49
N ARG A 152 -10.76 0.38 2.34
CA ARG A 152 -10.64 0.67 3.78
C ARG A 152 -9.36 1.47 4.07
N VAL A 153 -8.24 1.02 3.53
CA VAL A 153 -6.90 1.55 3.74
C VAL A 153 -6.76 2.96 3.19
N VAL A 154 -7.14 3.20 1.94
CA VAL A 154 -6.91 4.50 1.28
C VAL A 154 -7.73 5.61 1.94
N PRO A 155 -9.04 5.45 2.22
CA PRO A 155 -9.78 6.47 2.97
C PRO A 155 -9.21 6.72 4.37
N ALA A 156 -8.74 5.70 5.08
CA ALA A 156 -8.13 5.86 6.40
C ALA A 156 -6.79 6.62 6.33
N LEU A 157 -5.94 6.30 5.33
CA LEU A 157 -4.69 6.99 5.07
C LEU A 157 -4.95 8.48 4.77
N LEU A 158 -5.91 8.78 3.89
CA LEU A 158 -6.29 10.15 3.53
C LEU A 158 -6.93 10.91 4.69
N ALA A 159 -7.71 10.25 5.54
CA ALA A 159 -8.31 10.87 6.73
C ALA A 159 -7.26 11.15 7.82
N GLY A 160 -6.26 10.28 7.95
CA GLY A 160 -5.21 10.39 8.97
C GLY A 160 -4.15 11.44 8.67
N ALA A 161 -3.68 11.52 7.42
CA ALA A 161 -2.61 12.46 7.02
C ALA A 161 -3.10 13.62 6.13
N GLY A 162 -4.21 13.46 5.43
CA GLY A 162 -4.68 14.43 4.45
C GLY A 162 -4.11 14.20 3.04
N ALA A 163 -4.92 14.52 2.03
CA ALA A 163 -4.60 14.20 0.64
C ALA A 163 -3.32 14.85 0.11
N ALA A 164 -3.00 16.08 0.54
CA ALA A 164 -1.79 16.78 0.09
C ALA A 164 -0.52 16.11 0.64
N GLU A 165 -0.54 15.69 1.91
CA GLU A 165 0.58 15.00 2.55
C GLU A 165 0.77 13.61 1.94
N VAL A 166 -0.31 12.84 1.78
CA VAL A 166 -0.25 11.52 1.11
C VAL A 166 0.30 11.63 -0.31
N ALA A 167 -0.19 12.59 -1.11
CA ALA A 167 0.29 12.78 -2.47
C ALA A 167 1.78 13.18 -2.53
N ALA A 168 2.20 14.12 -1.68
CA ALA A 168 3.59 14.56 -1.62
C ALA A 168 4.51 13.45 -1.12
N ALA A 169 4.10 12.71 -0.09
CA ALA A 169 4.88 11.61 0.46
C ALA A 169 5.03 10.47 -0.56
N THR A 170 3.97 10.12 -1.26
CA THR A 170 4.01 9.08 -2.31
C THR A 170 4.88 9.51 -3.48
N TRP A 171 4.83 10.78 -3.88
CA TRP A 171 5.76 11.32 -4.86
C TRP A 171 7.21 11.23 -4.38
N ALA A 172 7.49 11.66 -3.15
CA ALA A 172 8.84 11.65 -2.62
C ALA A 172 9.40 10.24 -2.44
N SER A 173 8.55 9.21 -2.35
CA SER A 173 8.99 7.81 -2.22
C SER A 173 9.82 7.30 -3.41
N SER A 174 9.66 7.92 -4.58
CA SER A 174 10.49 7.62 -5.76
C SER A 174 11.84 8.34 -5.75
N LEU A 175 12.12 9.16 -4.73
CA LEU A 175 13.40 9.82 -4.52
C LEU A 175 14.22 9.08 -3.47
N ASP A 176 15.54 9.17 -3.61
CA ASP A 176 16.51 8.56 -2.71
C ASP A 176 16.58 9.32 -1.37
N ASP A 177 16.89 8.61 -0.29
CA ASP A 177 17.20 9.16 1.05
C ASP A 177 16.14 10.09 1.68
N VAL A 178 14.87 10.00 1.28
CA VAL A 178 13.78 10.79 1.87
C VAL A 178 13.38 10.26 3.24
N ARG A 179 13.14 11.18 4.18
CA ARG A 179 12.66 10.92 5.53
C ARG A 179 11.20 11.35 5.68
N TYR A 180 10.43 10.59 6.45
CA TYR A 180 9.00 10.81 6.67
C TYR A 180 8.69 11.00 8.16
N PRO A 181 7.69 11.83 8.53
CA PRO A 181 6.83 12.62 7.66
C PRO A 181 7.58 13.75 6.95
N LEU A 182 7.11 14.15 5.77
CA LEU A 182 7.72 15.26 5.04
C LEU A 182 7.48 16.59 5.77
N PRO A 183 8.49 17.48 5.82
CA PRO A 183 8.28 18.84 6.31
C PRO A 183 7.21 19.58 5.51
N GLY A 184 6.38 20.39 6.18
CA GLY A 184 5.26 21.09 5.53
C GLY A 184 5.67 22.05 4.40
N HIS A 185 6.92 22.53 4.38
CA HIS A 185 7.44 23.35 3.28
C HIS A 185 7.75 22.51 2.03
N GLU A 186 8.23 21.27 2.18
CA GLU A 186 8.44 20.33 1.08
C GLU A 186 7.11 19.87 0.48
N ILE A 187 6.11 19.58 1.34
CA ILE A 187 4.75 19.26 0.88
C ILE A 187 4.19 20.38 0.00
N ARG A 188 4.33 21.64 0.42
CA ARG A 188 3.91 22.80 -0.39
C ARG A 188 4.69 22.86 -1.70
N ALA A 189 6.02 22.78 -1.64
CA ALA A 189 6.87 22.87 -2.83
C ALA A 189 6.49 21.81 -3.88
N LEU A 190 6.31 20.57 -3.46
CA LEU A 190 5.94 19.44 -4.33
C LEU A 190 4.53 19.57 -4.89
N THR A 191 3.58 20.12 -4.14
CA THR A 191 2.18 20.20 -4.57
C THR A 191 1.80 21.48 -5.32
N THR A 192 2.63 22.53 -5.31
CA THR A 192 2.31 23.84 -5.93
C THR A 192 3.23 24.28 -7.05
N THR A 193 4.43 23.72 -7.20
CA THR A 193 5.48 24.25 -8.11
C THR A 193 5.68 23.34 -9.32
N ASP A 194 5.66 23.88 -10.55
CA ASP A 194 6.09 23.29 -11.83
C ASP A 194 6.06 21.75 -11.98
N VAL A 195 4.99 21.12 -11.50
CA VAL A 195 4.75 19.70 -11.71
C VAL A 195 4.24 19.45 -13.13
N THR A 196 4.70 18.35 -13.73
CA THR A 196 4.23 17.90 -15.04
C THR A 196 2.69 17.74 -15.03
N PRO A 197 2.01 17.85 -16.18
CA PRO A 197 0.57 17.61 -16.26
C PRO A 197 0.14 16.25 -15.68
N GLN A 198 0.95 15.21 -15.86
CA GLN A 198 0.76 13.87 -15.32
C GLN A 198 0.83 13.86 -13.79
N ALA A 199 1.86 14.47 -13.21
CA ALA A 199 2.00 14.64 -11.76
C ALA A 199 0.82 15.39 -11.15
N ARG A 200 0.36 16.46 -11.82
CA ARG A 200 -0.83 17.21 -11.40
C ARG A 200 -2.09 16.34 -11.41
N ALA A 201 -2.29 15.55 -12.46
CA ALA A 201 -3.42 14.63 -12.55
C ALA A 201 -3.38 13.56 -11.45
N ALA A 202 -2.20 13.03 -11.10
CA ALA A 202 -2.03 12.11 -9.99
C ALA A 202 -2.39 12.76 -8.64
N PHE A 203 -1.95 13.99 -8.39
CA PHE A 203 -2.32 14.73 -7.18
C PHE A 203 -3.82 15.01 -7.10
N ASP A 204 -4.45 15.41 -8.19
CA ASP A 204 -5.89 15.66 -8.24
C ASP A 204 -6.69 14.37 -8.04
N TRP A 205 -6.20 13.24 -8.56
CA TRP A 205 -6.74 11.92 -8.28
C TRP A 205 -6.70 11.60 -6.76
N VAL A 206 -5.57 11.84 -6.08
CA VAL A 206 -5.49 11.65 -4.61
C VAL A 206 -6.47 12.58 -3.89
N ARG A 207 -6.56 13.86 -4.28
CA ARG A 207 -7.53 14.82 -3.72
C ARG A 207 -8.98 14.40 -3.92
N SER A 208 -9.28 13.70 -5.02
CA SER A 208 -10.61 13.15 -5.30
C SER A 208 -10.94 11.87 -4.52
N GLY A 209 -10.02 11.41 -3.66
CA GLY A 209 -10.19 10.25 -2.80
C GLY A 209 -9.47 9.00 -3.28
N ALA A 210 -8.58 9.12 -4.27
CA ALA A 210 -7.76 8.02 -4.80
C ALA A 210 -8.56 6.74 -5.07
N ARG A 211 -9.62 6.84 -5.88
CA ARG A 211 -10.43 5.66 -6.23
C ARG A 211 -9.62 4.77 -7.19
N PRO A 212 -9.67 3.43 -7.06
CA PRO A 212 -9.00 2.55 -8.00
C PRO A 212 -9.51 2.81 -9.43
N GLY A 213 -8.60 2.65 -10.40
CA GLY A 213 -8.86 2.84 -11.84
C GLY A 213 -9.87 1.86 -12.42
#